data_AF-A0A2K8LC61-F1
#
_entry.id   AF-A0A2K8LC61-F1
#
_cell.length_a   1.000
_cell.length_b   1.000
_cell.length_c   1.000
_cell.angle_alpha   90.00
_cell.angle_beta   90.00
_cell.angle_gamma   90.00
#
_symmetry.space_group_name_H-M   'P 1'
#
loop_
_entity.id
_entity.type
_entity.pdbx_description
1 polymer ?
#
loop_
_entity_poly.entity_id
_entity_poly.type
_entity_poly.pdbx_seq_one_letter_code
_entity_poly.pdbx_strand_id
1 'polypeptide(L)'
;MTNMIKNNEKGFTLIELMIVVAIIGILAAIAIPQFASYRVKAFNSAAQADLHSAQTTFEVFFNDNNKYPNANAAASTSPLTLTDGTNTATMNLSSSVSFGSTAGTGNQTYGAATKHLAGDTVYKTTSAAPTITNATGTAGTALAAGDLPAAP
;
A
#
# COMPACT_ATOMS: atom_id res chain seq x y z
N MET A 1 43.53 55.13 -21.79
CA MET A 1 42.14 55.01 -22.29
C MET A 1 41.64 53.63 -21.91
N THR A 2 40.71 53.54 -20.96
CA THR A 2 40.23 52.26 -20.42
C THR A 2 39.16 51.69 -21.34
N ASN A 3 39.44 50.54 -21.94
CA ASN A 3 38.55 49.86 -22.88
C ASN A 3 37.36 49.27 -22.11
N MET A 4 36.16 49.83 -22.26
CA MET A 4 34.94 49.31 -21.64
C MET A 4 34.45 48.08 -22.39
N ILE A 5 34.54 46.91 -21.75
CA ILE A 5 33.95 45.66 -22.27
C ILE A 5 32.43 45.80 -22.14
N LYS A 6 31.73 45.95 -23.28
CA LYS A 6 30.26 45.88 -23.34
C LYS A 6 29.85 44.42 -23.18
N ASN A 7 29.38 44.06 -21.98
CA ASN A 7 28.70 42.79 -21.76
C ASN A 7 27.37 42.82 -22.50
N ASN A 8 27.27 42.07 -23.60
CA ASN A 8 26.07 41.96 -24.41
C ASN A 8 25.09 40.96 -23.75
N GLU A 9 24.48 41.38 -22.65
CA GLU A 9 23.44 40.59 -21.96
C GLU A 9 22.25 40.39 -22.90
N LYS A 10 22.17 39.20 -23.50
CA LYS A 10 21.00 38.77 -24.27
C LYS A 10 19.94 38.33 -23.27
N GLY A 11 18.88 39.13 -23.13
CA GLY A 11 17.68 38.73 -22.38
C GLY A 11 16.92 37.61 -23.10
N PHE A 12 16.22 36.78 -22.33
CA PHE A 12 15.30 35.75 -22.85
C PHE A 12 14.14 36.42 -23.57
N THR A 13 13.76 35.93 -24.75
CA THR A 13 12.61 36.47 -25.48
C THR A 13 11.30 35.92 -24.89
N LEU A 14 10.24 36.73 -24.94
CA LEU A 14 8.90 36.27 -24.52
C LEU A 14 8.43 35.07 -25.34
N ILE A 15 8.78 35.01 -26.63
CA ILE A 15 8.40 33.91 -27.51
C ILE A 15 9.10 32.60 -27.13
N GLU A 16 10.37 32.65 -26.73
CA GLU A 16 11.08 31.46 -26.22
C GLU A 16 10.40 30.93 -24.95
N LEU A 17 10.02 31.82 -24.04
CA LEU A 17 9.35 31.42 -22.80
C LEU A 17 7.95 30.85 -23.07
N MET A 18 7.19 31.42 -24.02
CA MET A 18 5.88 30.90 -24.41
C MET A 18 5.96 29.49 -25.01
N ILE A 19 6.94 29.21 -25.88
CA ILE A 19 7.10 27.87 -26.48
C ILE A 19 7.48 26.85 -25.39
N VAL A 20 8.36 27.23 -24.46
CA VAL A 20 8.76 26.34 -23.35
C VAL A 20 7.56 25.96 -22.49
N VAL A 21 6.72 26.93 -22.10
CA VAL A 21 5.52 26.65 -21.31
C VAL A 21 4.51 25.81 -22.10
N ALA A 22 4.36 26.04 -23.41
CA ALA A 22 3.49 25.23 -24.26
C ALA A 22 3.94 23.76 -24.29
N ILE A 23 5.24 23.50 -24.47
CA ILE A 23 5.79 22.13 -24.48
C ILE A 23 5.62 21.47 -23.10
N ILE A 24 5.96 22.16 -22.01
CA ILE A 24 5.77 21.64 -20.64
C ILE A 24 4.29 21.35 -20.38
N GLY A 25 3.38 22.20 -20.87
CA GLY A 25 1.93 21.98 -20.75
C GLY A 25 1.46 20.68 -21.42
N ILE A 26 1.95 20.40 -22.63
CA ILE A 26 1.64 19.15 -23.34
C ILE A 26 2.19 17.93 -22.59
N LEU A 27 3.44 18.00 -22.13
CA LEU A 27 4.06 16.91 -21.37
C LEU A 27 3.34 16.65 -20.04
N ALA A 28 2.99 17.71 -19.31
CA ALA A 28 2.28 17.62 -18.03
C ALA A 28 0.88 17.00 -18.20
N ALA A 29 0.15 17.35 -19.27
CA ALA A 29 -1.17 16.82 -19.53
C ALA A 29 -1.19 15.27 -19.67
N ILE A 30 -0.12 14.69 -20.23
CA ILE A 30 0.02 13.22 -20.37
C ILE A 30 0.61 12.61 -19.09
N ALA A 31 1.63 13.26 -18.51
CA ALA A 31 2.39 12.71 -17.39
C ALA A 31 1.58 12.66 -16.09
N ILE A 32 0.75 13.67 -15.79
CA ILE A 32 -0.02 13.76 -14.55
C ILE A 32 -0.98 12.55 -14.36
N PRO A 33 -1.87 12.21 -15.32
CA PRO A 33 -2.78 11.08 -15.14
C PRO A 33 -2.05 9.73 -15.07
N GLN A 34 -0.96 9.56 -15.83
CA GLN A 34 -0.13 8.35 -15.74
C GLN A 34 0.54 8.24 -14.38
N PHE A 35 1.14 9.32 -13.87
CA PHE A 35 1.81 9.33 -12.58
C PHE A 35 0.83 9.00 -11.44
N ALA A 36 -0.38 9.55 -11.47
CA ALA A 36 -1.43 9.21 -10.50
C ALA A 36 -1.75 7.71 -10.51
N SER A 37 -1.88 7.11 -11.70
CA SER A 37 -2.14 5.68 -11.85
C SER A 37 -0.98 4.81 -11.35
N TYR A 38 0.27 5.21 -11.64
CA TYR A 38 1.45 4.50 -11.13
C TYR A 38 1.55 4.56 -9.61
N ARG A 39 1.20 5.70 -9.01
CA ARG A 39 1.18 5.85 -7.56
C ARG A 39 0.16 4.92 -6.90
N VAL A 40 -1.05 4.77 -7.48
CA VAL A 40 -2.05 3.80 -7.00
C VAL A 40 -1.54 2.37 -7.10
N LYS A 41 -0.89 2.01 -8.22
CA LYS A 41 -0.27 0.68 -8.35
C LYS A 41 0.80 0.43 -7.29
N ALA A 42 1.65 1.42 -7.00
CA ALA A 42 2.66 1.30 -5.95
C ALA A 42 2.03 1.11 -4.56
N PHE A 43 0.94 1.83 -4.26
CA PHE A 43 0.18 1.65 -3.03
C PHE A 43 -0.43 0.26 -2.91
N ASN A 44 -1.00 -0.26 -4.00
CA ASN A 44 -1.55 -1.62 -4.04
C ASN A 44 -0.43 -2.67 -3.85
N SER A 45 0.73 -2.48 -4.50
CA SER A 45 1.90 -3.35 -4.29
C SER A 45 2.37 -3.37 -2.84
N ALA A 46 2.36 -2.22 -2.14
CA ALA A 46 2.72 -2.17 -0.73
C ALA A 46 1.75 -2.99 0.14
N ALA A 47 0.44 -2.85 -0.08
CA ALA A 47 -0.56 -3.65 0.63
C ALA A 47 -0.40 -5.16 0.36
N GLN A 48 -0.13 -5.53 -0.90
CA GLN A 48 0.09 -6.93 -1.27
C GLN A 48 1.36 -7.51 -0.61
N ALA A 49 2.45 -6.73 -0.55
CA ALA A 49 3.69 -7.15 0.09
C ALA A 49 3.51 -7.36 1.60
N ASP A 50 2.82 -6.43 2.28
CA ASP A 50 2.52 -6.56 3.71
C ASP A 50 1.68 -7.81 4.01
N LEU A 51 0.74 -8.19 3.13
CA LEU A 51 -0.03 -9.42 3.29
C LEU A 51 0.83 -10.68 3.14
N HIS A 52 1.77 -10.70 2.19
CA HIS A 52 2.74 -11.80 2.08
C HIS A 52 3.62 -11.94 3.32
N SER A 53 4.06 -10.81 3.89
CA SER A 53 4.78 -10.83 5.16
C SER A 53 3.91 -11.36 6.30
N ALA A 54 2.63 -10.98 6.35
CA ALA A 54 1.68 -11.48 7.34
C ALA A 54 1.46 -13.00 7.24
N GLN A 55 1.31 -13.55 6.03
CA GLN A 55 1.21 -15.00 5.83
C GLN A 55 2.42 -15.73 6.40
N THR A 56 3.62 -15.22 6.14
CA THR A 56 4.86 -15.80 6.70
C THR A 56 4.83 -15.76 8.23
N THR A 57 4.42 -14.65 8.84
CA THR A 57 4.26 -14.54 10.30
C THR A 57 3.23 -15.53 10.84
N PHE A 58 2.13 -15.75 10.13
CA PHE A 58 1.12 -16.74 10.52
C PHE A 58 1.66 -18.17 10.49
N GLU A 59 2.37 -18.58 9.45
CA GLU A 59 2.92 -19.94 9.38
C GLU A 59 4.00 -20.18 10.43
N VAL A 60 4.85 -19.19 10.71
CA VAL A 60 5.84 -19.28 11.81
C VAL A 60 5.13 -19.41 13.15
N PHE A 61 4.13 -18.55 13.42
CA PHE A 61 3.42 -18.58 14.69
C PHE A 61 2.66 -19.90 14.89
N PHE A 62 2.08 -20.47 13.83
CA PHE A 62 1.43 -21.77 13.88
C PHE A 62 2.41 -22.90 14.15
N ASN A 63 3.62 -22.85 13.58
CA ASN A 63 4.66 -23.84 13.85
C ASN A 63 5.04 -23.87 15.34
N ASP A 64 5.13 -22.70 15.98
CA ASP A 64 5.55 -22.57 17.37
C ASP A 64 4.42 -22.86 18.37
N ASN A 65 3.19 -22.43 18.07
CA ASN A 65 2.07 -22.40 19.02
C ASN A 65 0.91 -23.34 18.67
N ASN A 66 0.99 -23.98 17.50
CA ASN A 66 -0.02 -24.91 16.98
C ASN A 66 -1.42 -24.29 16.79
N LYS A 67 -1.47 -22.96 16.70
CA LYS A 67 -2.64 -22.08 16.51
C LYS A 67 -2.23 -20.87 15.68
N TYR A 68 -3.12 -20.32 14.88
CA TYR A 68 -2.91 -19.05 14.19
C TYR A 68 -3.29 -17.85 15.08
N PRO A 69 -2.55 -16.74 15.00
CA PRO A 69 -2.90 -15.54 15.74
C PRO A 69 -3.92 -14.70 14.95
N ASN A 70 -4.62 -13.83 15.65
CA ASN A 70 -5.63 -12.93 15.10
C ASN A 70 -5.25 -11.46 15.35
N ALA A 71 -5.51 -10.60 14.37
CA ALA A 71 -5.65 -9.16 14.55
C ALA A 71 -7.13 -8.88 14.75
N ASN A 72 -7.59 -8.85 16.01
CA ASN A 72 -9.01 -8.77 16.39
C ASN A 72 -9.84 -7.63 15.72
N ALA A 73 -9.24 -6.72 14.95
CA ALA A 73 -9.91 -5.80 14.02
C ALA A 73 -8.98 -5.34 12.88
N ALA A 74 -9.57 -4.78 11.82
CA ALA A 74 -8.82 -4.06 10.79
C ALA A 74 -8.17 -2.80 11.39
N ALA A 75 -6.85 -2.74 11.40
CA ALA A 75 -6.06 -1.67 11.99
C ALA A 75 -4.99 -1.15 11.02
N SER A 76 -4.75 0.16 11.05
CA SER A 76 -3.68 0.83 10.28
C SER A 76 -2.50 1.24 11.16
N THR A 77 -2.37 0.61 12.33
CA THR A 77 -1.32 0.90 13.32
C THR A 77 -0.14 -0.02 13.13
N SER A 78 1.07 0.52 13.21
CA SER A 78 2.33 -0.22 13.12
C SER A 78 3.21 0.17 14.33
N PRO A 79 3.78 -0.78 15.08
CA PRO A 79 3.66 -2.23 14.93
C PRO A 79 2.25 -2.73 15.29
N LEU A 80 1.80 -3.78 14.62
CA LEU A 80 0.55 -4.48 14.90
C LEU A 80 0.84 -5.72 15.76
N THR A 81 0.08 -5.91 16.83
CA THR A 81 0.12 -7.12 17.66
C THR A 81 -0.95 -8.10 17.21
N LEU A 82 -0.53 -9.33 16.93
CA LEU A 82 -1.36 -10.48 16.64
C LEU A 82 -1.39 -11.40 17.86
N THR A 83 -2.52 -12.02 18.17
CA THR A 83 -2.61 -12.92 19.34
C THR A 83 -3.56 -14.09 19.12
N ASP A 84 -3.24 -15.25 19.71
CA ASP A 84 -4.15 -16.40 19.81
C ASP A 84 -4.96 -16.41 21.13
N GLY A 85 -4.82 -15.36 21.96
CA GLY A 85 -5.35 -15.26 23.32
C GLY A 85 -4.36 -15.63 24.43
N THR A 86 -3.26 -16.31 24.10
CA THR A 86 -2.21 -16.74 25.04
C THR A 86 -0.84 -16.21 24.62
N ASN A 87 -0.49 -16.38 23.34
CA ASN A 87 0.76 -15.97 22.74
C ASN A 87 0.54 -14.76 21.83
N THR A 88 1.62 -14.00 21.59
CA THR A 88 1.59 -12.79 20.76
C THR A 88 2.72 -12.77 19.76
N ALA A 89 2.43 -12.29 18.55
CA ALA A 89 3.43 -11.90 17.56
C ALA A 89 3.26 -10.43 17.20
N THR A 90 4.33 -9.80 16.71
CA THR A 90 4.28 -8.43 16.21
C THR A 90 4.69 -8.39 14.75
N MET A 91 3.99 -7.61 13.94
CA MET A 91 4.35 -7.35 12.55
C MET A 91 4.37 -5.84 12.28
N ASN A 92 5.22 -5.43 11.34
CA ASN A 92 5.28 -4.05 10.89
C ASN A 92 4.51 -3.93 9.58
N LEU A 93 3.70 -2.88 9.46
CA LEU A 93 2.98 -2.53 8.25
C LEU A 93 3.62 -1.32 7.58
N SER A 94 3.54 -1.28 6.26
CA SER A 94 3.86 -0.11 5.46
C SER A 94 2.92 1.06 5.80
N SER A 95 3.37 2.30 5.59
CA SER A 95 2.59 3.49 5.92
C SER A 95 1.22 3.47 5.23
N SER A 96 0.15 3.78 5.97
CA SER A 96 -1.23 3.82 5.46
C SER A 96 -1.77 2.49 4.90
N VAL A 97 -1.09 1.37 5.15
CA VAL A 97 -1.69 0.04 4.96
C VAL A 97 -2.50 -0.31 6.20
N SER A 98 -3.74 -0.71 5.95
CA SER A 98 -4.62 -1.35 6.91
C SER A 98 -4.53 -2.86 6.75
N PHE A 99 -4.46 -3.58 7.87
CA PHE A 99 -4.45 -5.04 7.93
C PHE A 99 -5.56 -5.50 8.87
N GLY A 100 -6.18 -6.63 8.56
CA GLY A 100 -6.97 -7.37 9.54
C GLY A 100 -6.93 -8.85 9.27
N SER A 101 -7.28 -9.64 10.28
CA SER A 101 -7.47 -11.07 10.13
C SER A 101 -8.70 -11.56 10.89
N THR A 102 -9.06 -12.80 10.63
CA THR A 102 -10.14 -13.53 11.28
C THR A 102 -9.61 -14.92 11.53
N ALA A 103 -9.73 -15.40 12.76
CA ALA A 103 -9.40 -16.77 13.12
C ALA A 103 -10.64 -17.66 13.02
N GLY A 104 -10.46 -18.89 12.53
CA GLY A 104 -11.49 -19.91 12.54
C GLY A 104 -11.61 -20.62 13.88
N THR A 105 -12.41 -21.67 13.94
CA THR A 105 -12.64 -22.42 15.17
C THR A 105 -11.34 -22.93 15.78
N GLY A 106 -11.12 -22.62 17.06
CA GLY A 106 -9.93 -23.03 17.79
C GLY A 106 -8.63 -22.41 17.30
N ASN A 107 -8.69 -21.36 16.47
CA ASN A 107 -7.53 -20.74 15.83
C ASN A 107 -6.78 -21.68 14.87
N GLN A 108 -7.46 -22.67 14.29
CA GLN A 108 -6.82 -23.65 13.39
C GLN A 108 -6.76 -23.19 11.93
N THR A 109 -7.53 -22.16 11.59
CA THR A 109 -7.55 -21.54 10.27
C THR A 109 -7.53 -20.03 10.39
N TYR A 110 -7.12 -19.35 9.32
CA TYR A 110 -7.17 -17.89 9.27
C TYR A 110 -7.70 -17.41 7.92
N GLY A 111 -8.34 -16.24 7.96
CA GLY A 111 -8.54 -15.36 6.82
C GLY A 111 -7.84 -14.03 7.13
N ALA A 112 -7.19 -13.42 6.14
CA ALA A 112 -6.53 -12.13 6.32
C ALA A 112 -6.66 -11.25 5.09
N ALA A 113 -6.64 -9.95 5.32
CA ALA A 113 -6.70 -8.97 4.25
C ALA A 113 -5.85 -7.74 4.55
N THR A 114 -5.38 -7.11 3.48
CA THR A 114 -4.73 -5.79 3.52
C THR A 114 -5.36 -4.85 2.50
N LYS A 115 -5.27 -3.56 2.79
CA LYS A 115 -5.58 -2.49 1.85
C LYS A 115 -4.78 -1.25 2.19
N HIS A 116 -4.23 -0.60 1.17
CA HIS A 116 -3.66 0.73 1.32
C HIS A 116 -4.77 1.80 1.26
N LEU A 117 -4.72 2.82 2.11
CA LEU A 117 -5.75 3.87 2.19
C LEU A 117 -6.00 4.57 0.84
N ALA A 118 -4.92 4.92 0.13
CA ALA A 118 -4.97 5.50 -1.21
C ALA A 118 -4.99 4.47 -2.36
N GLY A 119 -5.02 3.17 -2.03
CA GLY A 119 -5.17 2.07 -2.97
C GLY A 119 -6.64 1.76 -3.24
N ASP A 120 -6.90 1.17 -4.40
CA ASP A 120 -8.24 0.81 -4.88
C ASP A 120 -8.53 -0.70 -4.82
N THR A 121 -7.59 -1.48 -4.29
CA THR A 121 -7.66 -2.94 -4.25
C THR A 121 -7.54 -3.45 -2.81
N VAL A 122 -8.41 -4.40 -2.44
CA VAL A 122 -8.26 -5.21 -1.22
C VAL A 122 -7.56 -6.50 -1.60
N TYR A 123 -6.52 -6.87 -0.87
CA TYR A 123 -5.84 -8.16 -1.03
C TYR A 123 -6.28 -9.10 0.09
N LYS A 124 -6.55 -10.35 -0.23
CA LYS A 124 -7.10 -11.35 0.69
C LYS A 124 -6.37 -12.68 0.56
N THR A 125 -6.30 -13.42 1.66
CA THR A 125 -5.80 -14.79 1.67
C THR A 125 -6.40 -15.59 2.82
N THR A 126 -6.33 -16.92 2.73
CA THR A 126 -6.82 -17.84 3.76
C THR A 126 -5.84 -18.99 3.94
N SER A 127 -5.90 -19.68 5.08
CA SER A 127 -5.08 -20.89 5.30
C SER A 127 -5.44 -22.06 4.37
N ALA A 128 -6.68 -22.13 3.85
CA ALA A 128 -7.09 -23.18 2.90
C ALA A 128 -6.62 -22.89 1.47
N ALA A 129 -6.50 -21.61 1.11
CA ALA A 129 -6.00 -21.16 -0.18
C ALA A 129 -4.99 -20.01 0.06
N PRO A 130 -3.70 -20.32 0.33
CA PRO A 130 -2.68 -19.33 0.67
C PRO A 130 -2.22 -18.49 -0.53
N THR A 131 -2.95 -18.54 -1.65
CA THR A 131 -2.76 -17.60 -2.76
C THR A 131 -3.38 -16.26 -2.39
N ILE A 132 -2.67 -15.16 -2.64
CA ILE A 132 -3.26 -13.82 -2.50
C ILE A 132 -4.22 -13.59 -3.67
N THR A 133 -5.45 -13.23 -3.33
CA THR A 133 -6.51 -12.86 -4.26
C THR A 133 -6.89 -11.40 -4.07
N ASN A 134 -7.48 -10.80 -5.09
CA ASN A 134 -7.81 -9.38 -5.11
C ASN A 134 -9.33 -9.21 -5.15
N ALA A 135 -9.83 -8.20 -4.43
CA ALA A 135 -11.20 -7.73 -4.53
C ALA A 135 -11.22 -6.22 -4.76
N THR A 136 -12.30 -5.72 -5.34
CA THR A 136 -12.49 -4.29 -5.54
C THR A 136 -12.55 -3.57 -4.20
N GLY A 137 -11.75 -2.52 -4.05
CA GLY A 137 -11.81 -1.58 -2.94
C GLY A 137 -12.15 -0.18 -3.43
N THR A 138 -12.24 0.77 -2.50
CA THR A 138 -12.48 2.18 -2.81
C THR A 138 -11.33 3.03 -2.29
N ALA A 139 -10.64 3.78 -3.14
CA ALA A 139 -9.58 4.68 -2.67
C ALA A 139 -10.13 5.70 -1.67
N GLY A 140 -9.37 5.97 -0.60
CA GLY A 140 -9.75 6.85 0.50
C GLY A 140 -10.45 6.14 1.68
N THR A 141 -10.78 4.86 1.57
CA THR A 141 -11.34 4.07 2.69
C THR A 141 -10.29 3.17 3.32
N ALA A 142 -10.36 2.92 4.62
CA ALA A 142 -9.58 1.85 5.25
C ALA A 142 -10.25 0.49 4.99
N LEU A 143 -9.54 -0.61 5.27
CA LEU A 143 -10.12 -1.95 5.29
C LEU A 143 -11.28 -2.01 6.30
N ALA A 144 -12.46 -2.48 5.87
CA ALA A 144 -13.61 -2.65 6.73
C ALA A 144 -13.73 -4.10 7.23
N ALA A 145 -14.49 -4.32 8.30
CA ALA A 145 -14.72 -5.67 8.83
C ALA A 145 -15.35 -6.62 7.78
N GLY A 146 -16.23 -6.12 6.92
CA GLY A 146 -16.85 -6.90 5.83
C GLY A 146 -15.89 -7.25 4.69
N ASP A 147 -14.71 -6.62 4.62
CA ASP A 147 -13.70 -6.95 3.62
C ASP A 147 -12.87 -8.18 4.01
N LEU A 148 -12.87 -8.56 5.29
CA LEU A 148 -12.11 -9.70 5.78
C LEU A 148 -12.72 -11.02 5.26
N PRO A 149 -11.91 -11.93 4.68
CA PRO A 149 -12.41 -13.24 4.33
C PRO A 149 -12.74 -14.03 5.61
N ALA A 150 -13.82 -14.80 5.56
CA ALA A 150 -14.10 -15.77 6.61
C ALA A 150 -12.93 -16.77 6.69
N ALA A 151 -12.55 -17.15 7.90
CA ALA A 151 -11.64 -18.26 8.08
C ALA A 151 -12.33 -19.55 7.60
N PRO A 152 -11.65 -20.39 6.80
CA PRO A 152 -12.22 -21.62 6.27
C PRO A 152 -12.50 -22.65 7.36
#